data_AF-A0A2L2X7Q1-F1
#
_entry.id   AF-A0A2L2X7Q1-F1
#
_cell.length_a   1.000
_cell.length_b   1.000
_cell.length_c   1.000
_cell.angle_alpha   90.00
_cell.angle_beta   90.00
_cell.angle_gamma   90.00
#
_symmetry.space_group_name_H-M   'P 1'
#
loop_
_entity.id
_entity.type
_entity.pdbx_description
1 polymer ?
#
loop_
_entity_poly.entity_id
_entity_poly.type
_entity_poly.pdbx_seq_one_letter_code
_entity_poly.pdbx_strand_id
1 'polypeptide(L)'
;MKAVIKSASPYYSIIEKLWREAAALIAKWKILYIAILIALLFIHPQKLFALPDSLPEEEQTAPARTSQIMLLVVDGLQSDALQKTRAPNINGLGSAGVKVDRMCLMPPDSRAAQIYSIFSGSEPARHGYLNTGDKPGVESILNLMQKRGNDTLLIDGTGELKGLTSGLKYFYSENVEDDSKITELAIKEISEKKPFFSVMVLSGPYRAMVRSGEDSREYLEAVAQADIQVGRLLGHLHQQGLYQDTLIVVCGTVGAPPLIIRGNEFSTGKSVPVVSNNDIAPTLAYLQGINMSGINGLVLWDSLRPGPGRPEIYMLQQRVKDLSDAYSRAMDEAGRLERKRIAVQDEKADLTREKYTMERKMKERDQRIDRLNLTVRLMKVGFVITLALFIIALLVQFKVLKKRYLFFT
;
A
#
# COMPACT_ATOMS: atom_id res chain seq x y z
N MET A 1 -33.35 -50.73 -117.30
CA MET A 1 -33.70 -49.39 -117.82
C MET A 1 -33.67 -48.43 -116.63
N LYS A 2 -32.86 -47.38 -116.56
CA LYS A 2 -32.11 -46.63 -117.57
C LYS A 2 -30.68 -46.37 -117.08
N ALA A 3 -29.75 -46.42 -118.04
CA ALA A 3 -28.43 -45.82 -117.96
C ALA A 3 -28.52 -44.29 -117.76
N VAL A 4 -27.43 -43.68 -117.28
CA VAL A 4 -26.80 -42.40 -117.72
C VAL A 4 -25.85 -41.96 -116.59
N ILE A 5 -24.56 -42.31 -116.67
CA ILE A 5 -23.44 -41.42 -117.05
C ILE A 5 -23.34 -40.16 -116.15
N LYS A 6 -22.30 -40.03 -115.33
CA LYS A 6 -21.14 -39.12 -115.57
C LYS A 6 -20.25 -38.91 -114.33
N SER A 7 -18.94 -39.04 -114.59
CA SER A 7 -17.81 -38.32 -113.99
C SER A 7 -17.68 -38.25 -112.47
N ALA A 8 -16.74 -39.05 -111.95
CA ALA A 8 -16.00 -38.77 -110.74
C ALA A 8 -15.41 -37.35 -110.79
N SER A 9 -15.92 -36.47 -109.94
CA SER A 9 -15.28 -35.21 -109.58
C SER A 9 -14.14 -35.50 -108.59
N PRO A 10 -12.95 -34.90 -108.72
CA PRO A 10 -11.81 -35.14 -107.83
C PRO A 10 -12.10 -34.81 -106.35
N TYR A 11 -13.18 -34.08 -106.09
CA TYR A 11 -13.58 -33.61 -104.78
C TYR A 11 -14.12 -34.70 -103.84
N TYR A 12 -14.67 -35.81 -104.34
CA TYR A 12 -15.28 -36.82 -103.46
C TYR A 12 -14.25 -37.59 -102.62
N SER A 13 -13.08 -37.88 -103.19
CA SER A 13 -11.97 -38.53 -102.47
C SER A 13 -11.34 -37.63 -101.39
N ILE A 14 -11.32 -36.32 -101.63
CA ILE A 14 -10.81 -35.32 -100.69
C ILE A 14 -11.78 -35.15 -99.53
N ILE A 15 -13.09 -35.15 -99.80
CA ILE A 15 -14.14 -35.06 -98.78
C ILE A 15 -14.18 -36.31 -97.90
N GLU A 16 -14.03 -37.52 -98.45
CA GLU A 16 -13.93 -38.75 -97.63
C GLU A 16 -12.67 -38.77 -96.75
N LYS A 17 -11.53 -38.28 -97.27
CA LYS A 17 -10.29 -38.20 -96.51
C LYS A 17 -10.39 -37.16 -95.38
N LEU A 18 -10.96 -35.99 -95.66
CA LEU A 18 -11.27 -34.96 -94.66
C LEU A 18 -12.28 -35.45 -93.62
N TRP A 19 -13.29 -36.23 -94.01
CA TRP A 19 -14.25 -36.81 -93.06
C TRP A 19 -13.61 -37.85 -92.15
N ARG A 20 -12.69 -38.67 -92.66
CA ARG A 20 -11.94 -39.64 -91.84
C ARG A 20 -10.95 -38.96 -90.91
N GLU A 21 -10.26 -37.91 -91.37
CA GLU A 21 -9.35 -37.11 -90.53
C GLU A 21 -10.13 -36.31 -89.47
N ALA A 22 -11.28 -35.73 -89.82
CA ALA A 22 -12.16 -35.05 -88.87
C ALA A 22 -12.78 -36.02 -87.85
N ALA A 23 -13.22 -37.21 -88.28
CA ALA A 23 -13.72 -38.23 -87.37
C ALA A 23 -12.62 -38.75 -86.43
N ALA A 24 -11.39 -38.90 -86.91
CA ALA A 24 -10.24 -39.25 -86.08
C ALA A 24 -9.86 -38.12 -85.10
N LEU A 25 -9.99 -36.85 -85.51
CA LEU A 25 -9.79 -35.71 -84.63
C LEU A 25 -10.87 -35.67 -83.53
N ILE A 26 -12.14 -35.83 -83.89
CA ILE A 26 -13.26 -35.85 -82.95
C ILE A 26 -13.14 -37.03 -81.97
N ALA A 27 -12.67 -38.20 -82.44
CA ALA A 27 -12.39 -39.34 -81.57
C ALA A 27 -11.23 -39.07 -80.60
N LYS A 28 -10.13 -38.44 -81.07
CA LYS A 28 -9.01 -38.03 -80.21
C LYS A 28 -9.44 -37.00 -79.15
N TRP A 29 -10.29 -36.04 -79.53
CA TRP A 29 -10.81 -35.02 -78.62
C TRP A 29 -11.83 -35.60 -77.63
N LYS A 30 -12.62 -36.61 -78.02
CA LYS A 30 -13.47 -37.37 -77.09
C LYS A 30 -12.66 -38.16 -76.08
N ILE A 31 -11.57 -38.82 -76.50
CA ILE A 31 -10.67 -39.53 -75.60
C ILE A 31 -9.97 -38.54 -74.64
N LEU A 32 -9.57 -37.37 -75.15
CA LEU A 32 -8.99 -36.31 -74.32
C LEU A 32 -10.01 -35.75 -73.31
N TYR A 33 -11.27 -35.53 -73.72
CA TYR A 33 -12.33 -35.08 -72.80
C TYR A 33 -12.67 -36.13 -71.74
N ILE A 34 -12.72 -37.42 -72.11
CA ILE A 34 -12.96 -38.51 -71.16
C ILE A 34 -11.76 -38.65 -70.21
N ALA A 35 -10.52 -38.48 -70.70
CA ALA A 35 -9.32 -38.47 -69.86
C ALA A 35 -9.30 -37.28 -68.89
N ILE A 36 -9.74 -36.09 -69.32
CA ILE A 36 -9.88 -34.90 -68.45
C ILE A 36 -11.00 -35.11 -67.43
N LEU A 37 -12.11 -35.74 -67.82
CA LEU A 37 -13.23 -36.04 -66.91
C LEU A 37 -12.83 -37.10 -65.86
N ILE A 38 -12.07 -38.11 -66.25
CA ILE A 38 -11.47 -39.10 -65.35
C ILE A 38 -10.42 -38.43 -64.45
N ALA A 39 -9.58 -37.54 -64.98
CA ALA A 39 -8.63 -36.76 -64.17
C ALA A 39 -9.35 -35.88 -63.13
N LEU A 40 -10.48 -35.26 -63.49
CA LEU A 40 -11.32 -34.50 -62.56
C LEU A 40 -12.02 -35.37 -61.51
N LEU A 41 -12.38 -36.62 -61.85
CA LEU A 41 -12.93 -37.61 -60.92
C LEU A 41 -11.88 -38.21 -59.96
N PHE A 42 -10.59 -38.20 -60.35
CA PHE A 42 -9.46 -38.59 -59.49
C PHE A 42 -8.87 -37.44 -58.66
N ILE A 43 -9.37 -36.20 -58.82
CA ILE A 43 -9.17 -35.13 -57.83
C ILE A 43 -10.18 -35.36 -56.69
N HIS A 44 -9.99 -36.46 -55.95
CA HIS A 44 -10.49 -36.50 -54.59
C HIS A 44 -9.69 -35.49 -53.76
N PRO A 45 -10.31 -34.76 -52.81
CA PRO A 45 -9.62 -33.90 -51.87
C PRO A 45 -8.89 -34.76 -50.82
N GLN A 46 -8.06 -35.71 -51.24
CA GLN A 46 -7.18 -36.47 -50.36
C GLN A 46 -5.81 -35.82 -50.39
N LYS A 47 -5.79 -34.67 -49.72
CA LYS A 47 -4.68 -33.97 -49.06
C LYS A 47 -5.13 -32.51 -48.91
N LEU A 48 -6.24 -32.30 -48.19
CA LEU A 48 -6.23 -31.18 -47.27
C LEU A 48 -4.97 -31.41 -46.44
N PHE A 49 -4.04 -30.46 -46.50
CA PHE A 49 -2.97 -30.37 -45.52
C PHE A 49 -3.58 -30.76 -44.18
N ALA A 50 -3.10 -31.85 -43.59
CA ALA A 50 -3.22 -32.02 -42.17
C ALA A 50 -2.52 -30.78 -41.61
N LEU A 51 -3.32 -29.76 -41.28
CA LEU A 51 -2.94 -28.77 -40.30
C LEU A 51 -2.38 -29.60 -39.15
N PRO A 52 -1.13 -29.35 -38.71
CA PRO A 52 -0.59 -30.11 -37.58
C PRO A 52 -1.67 -30.13 -36.51
N ASP A 53 -2.06 -31.34 -36.10
CA ASP A 53 -2.93 -31.56 -34.94
C ASP A 53 -2.48 -30.54 -33.91
N SER A 54 -3.37 -29.59 -33.67
CA SER A 54 -3.28 -28.54 -32.67
C SER A 54 -1.85 -28.25 -32.20
N LEU A 55 -1.30 -27.08 -32.58
CA LEU A 55 -0.52 -26.32 -31.60
C LEU A 55 -1.26 -26.52 -30.28
N PRO A 56 -0.63 -27.05 -29.21
CA PRO A 56 -1.34 -27.37 -27.99
C PRO A 56 -2.21 -26.16 -27.73
N GLU A 57 -3.53 -26.33 -27.83
CA GLU A 57 -4.44 -25.33 -27.33
C GLU A 57 -3.94 -25.22 -25.91
N GLU A 58 -3.24 -24.12 -25.61
CA GLU A 58 -3.06 -23.71 -24.25
C GLU A 58 -4.49 -23.75 -23.75
N GLU A 59 -4.81 -24.77 -22.95
CA GLU A 59 -6.01 -24.76 -22.17
C GLU A 59 -6.01 -23.38 -21.56
N GLN A 60 -6.86 -22.50 -22.10
CA GLN A 60 -7.24 -21.28 -21.42
C GLN A 60 -8.03 -21.80 -20.24
N THR A 61 -7.28 -22.32 -19.27
CA THR A 61 -7.69 -22.55 -17.91
C THR A 61 -8.38 -21.26 -17.56
N ALA A 62 -9.70 -21.35 -17.32
CA ALA A 62 -10.48 -20.23 -16.84
C ALA A 62 -9.64 -19.56 -15.75
N PRO A 63 -9.44 -18.23 -15.78
CA PRO A 63 -8.46 -17.57 -14.95
C PRO A 63 -8.66 -18.04 -13.51
N ALA A 64 -7.63 -18.69 -12.95
CA ALA A 64 -7.71 -19.30 -11.63
C ALA A 64 -8.12 -18.22 -10.63
N ARG A 65 -9.40 -18.26 -10.20
CA ARG A 65 -9.97 -17.23 -9.34
C ARG A 65 -9.50 -17.49 -7.92
N THR A 66 -8.96 -16.48 -7.26
CA THR A 66 -8.71 -16.55 -5.82
C THR A 66 -9.99 -16.95 -5.09
N SER A 67 -9.92 -18.07 -4.37
CA SER A 67 -11.02 -18.58 -3.56
C SER A 67 -10.98 -18.00 -2.14
N GLN A 68 -9.80 -17.56 -1.68
CA GLN A 68 -9.60 -17.01 -0.35
C GLN A 68 -8.47 -15.98 -0.32
N ILE A 69 -8.64 -14.91 0.46
CA ILE A 69 -7.59 -13.93 0.76
C ILE A 69 -7.15 -14.13 2.21
N MET A 70 -5.84 -14.16 2.43
CA MET A 70 -5.19 -14.28 3.72
C MET A 70 -4.18 -13.15 3.89
N LEU A 71 -4.43 -12.23 4.82
CA LEU A 71 -3.52 -11.14 5.16
C LEU A 71 -2.91 -11.37 6.54
N LEU A 72 -1.61 -11.59 6.55
CA LEU A 72 -0.79 -11.86 7.74
C LEU A 72 0.00 -10.61 8.09
N VAL A 73 -0.43 -9.94 9.16
CA VAL A 73 0.26 -8.76 9.69
C VAL A 73 1.16 -9.22 10.83
N VAL A 74 2.47 -9.12 10.65
CA VAL A 74 3.44 -9.46 11.68
C VAL A 74 3.93 -8.15 12.31
N ASP A 75 3.29 -7.74 13.40
CA ASP A 75 3.60 -6.49 14.08
C ASP A 75 5.06 -6.50 14.56
N GLY A 76 5.84 -5.47 14.22
CA GLY A 76 7.26 -5.41 14.55
C GLY A 76 8.19 -6.08 13.55
N LEU A 77 7.69 -6.70 12.47
CA LEU A 77 8.55 -7.34 11.47
C LEU A 77 9.28 -6.30 10.60
N GLN A 78 10.62 -6.35 10.62
CA GLN A 78 11.47 -5.51 9.77
C GLN A 78 12.20 -6.33 8.70
N SER A 79 12.46 -5.73 7.54
CA SER A 79 13.11 -6.39 6.40
C SER A 79 14.53 -6.85 6.72
N ASP A 80 15.26 -6.10 7.54
CA ASP A 80 16.63 -6.43 7.96
C ASP A 80 16.64 -7.62 8.94
N ALA A 81 15.70 -7.64 9.90
CA ALA A 81 15.51 -8.75 10.81
C ALA A 81 15.19 -10.06 10.07
N LEU A 82 14.37 -9.99 9.02
CA LEU A 82 14.04 -11.14 8.17
C LEU A 82 15.27 -11.68 7.42
N GLN A 83 16.24 -10.84 7.08
CA GLN A 83 17.50 -11.25 6.45
C GLN A 83 18.49 -11.86 7.44
N LYS A 84 18.53 -11.33 8.67
CA LYS A 84 19.40 -11.82 9.76
C LYS A 84 18.89 -13.11 10.40
N THR A 85 17.60 -13.40 10.30
CA THR A 85 16.93 -14.53 10.96
C THR A 85 16.62 -15.68 10.02
N ARG A 86 16.64 -16.92 10.54
CA ARG A 86 16.13 -18.09 9.81
C ARG A 86 14.61 -18.07 9.75
N ALA A 87 14.06 -17.49 8.69
CA ALA A 87 12.62 -17.41 8.43
C ALA A 87 12.24 -18.07 7.08
N PRO A 88 12.31 -19.41 6.98
CA PRO A 88 12.12 -20.12 5.72
C PRO A 88 10.69 -20.01 5.14
N ASN A 89 9.66 -19.83 5.98
CA ASN A 89 8.28 -19.81 5.50
C ASN A 89 7.95 -18.48 4.82
N ILE A 90 8.27 -17.36 5.47
CA ILE A 90 8.09 -16.02 4.93
C ILE A 90 9.02 -15.81 3.72
N ASN A 91 10.30 -16.20 3.81
CA ASN A 91 11.21 -16.11 2.66
C ASN A 91 10.78 -17.02 1.50
N GLY A 92 10.22 -18.19 1.79
CA GLY A 92 9.63 -19.09 0.80
C GLY A 92 8.45 -18.46 0.06
N LEU A 93 7.54 -17.78 0.78
CA LEU A 93 6.46 -17.00 0.17
C LEU A 93 6.99 -15.89 -0.74
N GLY A 94 8.03 -15.17 -0.30
CA GLY A 94 8.68 -14.13 -1.11
C GLY A 94 9.29 -14.67 -2.39
N SER A 95 9.92 -15.85 -2.32
CA SER A 95 10.52 -16.51 -3.49
C SER A 95 9.46 -17.05 -4.46
N ALA A 96 8.31 -17.49 -3.95
CA ALA A 96 7.19 -18.00 -4.73
C ALA A 96 6.24 -16.92 -5.26
N GLY A 97 6.40 -15.67 -4.83
CA GLY A 97 5.50 -14.56 -5.15
C GLY A 97 6.26 -13.28 -5.50
N VAL A 98 5.69 -12.15 -5.08
CA VAL A 98 6.26 -10.82 -5.20
C VAL A 98 6.85 -10.40 -3.86
N LYS A 99 8.07 -9.90 -3.88
CA LYS A 99 8.71 -9.21 -2.76
C LYS A 99 8.85 -7.74 -3.10
N VAL A 100 8.62 -6.87 -2.13
CA VAL A 100 8.84 -5.43 -2.29
C VAL A 100 10.23 -5.07 -1.75
N ASP A 101 10.96 -4.23 -2.48
CA ASP A 101 12.30 -3.78 -2.08
C ASP A 101 12.27 -2.96 -0.78
N ARG A 102 11.27 -2.08 -0.65
CA ARG A 102 11.02 -1.30 0.57
C ARG A 102 9.55 -0.90 0.68
N MET A 103 8.93 -1.18 1.83
CA MET A 103 7.63 -0.62 2.17
C MET A 103 7.82 0.63 3.05
N CYS A 104 7.20 1.74 2.66
CA CYS A 104 7.15 2.97 3.42
C CYS A 104 5.93 2.99 4.35
N LEU A 105 6.08 3.66 5.49
CA LEU A 105 5.03 3.92 6.46
C LEU A 105 4.86 5.44 6.60
N MET A 106 3.62 5.90 6.71
CA MET A 106 3.32 7.33 6.86
C MET A 106 3.02 7.65 8.33
N PRO A 107 3.54 8.75 8.88
CA PRO A 107 3.33 9.09 10.29
C PRO A 107 1.86 9.45 10.60
N PRO A 108 1.44 9.39 11.90
CA PRO A 108 2.24 8.99 13.07
C PRO A 108 2.49 7.49 13.20
N ASP A 109 3.56 7.13 13.90
CA ASP A 109 4.02 5.75 14.13
C ASP A 109 3.20 5.02 15.22
N SER A 110 1.90 5.26 15.29
CA SER A 110 1.00 4.50 16.17
C SER A 110 0.72 3.13 15.55
N ARG A 111 0.81 2.05 16.35
CA ARG A 111 0.50 0.68 15.89
C ARG A 111 -0.91 0.59 15.30
N ALA A 112 -1.89 1.12 16.03
CA ALA A 112 -3.28 1.16 15.60
C ALA A 112 -3.42 1.85 14.24
N ALA A 113 -2.73 2.99 14.07
CA ALA A 113 -2.76 3.74 12.82
C ALA A 113 -2.11 2.98 11.66
N GLN A 114 -0.91 2.42 11.87
CA GLN A 114 -0.17 1.69 10.82
C GLN A 114 -0.91 0.44 10.38
N ILE A 115 -1.48 -0.32 11.32
CA ILE A 115 -2.28 -1.51 10.98
C ILE A 115 -3.55 -1.08 10.24
N TYR A 116 -4.20 0.01 10.65
CA TYR A 116 -5.41 0.49 9.97
C TYR A 116 -5.16 1.04 8.56
N SER A 117 -3.99 1.64 8.31
CA SER A 117 -3.58 2.09 6.97
C SER A 117 -3.55 0.94 5.96
N ILE A 118 -3.12 -0.26 6.39
CA ILE A 118 -3.13 -1.48 5.56
C ILE A 118 -4.55 -1.82 5.08
N PHE A 119 -5.56 -1.67 5.95
CA PHE A 119 -6.94 -2.05 5.64
C PHE A 119 -7.74 -0.94 4.94
N SER A 120 -7.44 0.32 5.24
CA SER A 120 -8.19 1.46 4.70
C SER A 120 -7.66 1.94 3.36
N GLY A 121 -6.41 1.65 3.03
CA GLY A 121 -5.77 2.19 1.84
C GLY A 121 -5.53 3.69 1.91
N SER A 122 -5.51 4.22 3.13
CA SER A 122 -5.42 5.63 3.45
C SER A 122 -4.29 5.87 4.44
N GLU A 123 -3.76 7.08 4.51
CA GLU A 123 -2.75 7.44 5.51
C GLU A 123 -3.41 7.79 6.86
N PRO A 124 -2.64 7.73 7.98
CA PRO A 124 -3.15 8.04 9.31
C PRO A 124 -3.90 9.36 9.45
N ALA A 125 -3.36 10.44 8.87
CA ALA A 125 -3.96 11.76 8.91
C ALA A 125 -5.35 11.82 8.24
N ARG A 126 -5.63 10.92 7.30
CA ARG A 126 -6.87 10.88 6.52
C ARG A 126 -7.90 9.93 7.10
N HIS A 127 -7.49 8.72 7.50
CA HIS A 127 -8.42 7.77 8.11
C HIS A 127 -8.77 8.09 9.56
N GLY A 128 -7.93 8.84 10.29
CA GLY A 128 -8.23 9.33 11.64
C GLY A 128 -8.24 8.27 12.75
N TYR A 129 -8.12 6.97 12.42
CA TYR A 129 -7.86 5.90 13.38
C TYR A 129 -6.42 5.98 13.93
N LEU A 130 -6.23 6.67 15.05
CA LEU A 130 -4.89 6.89 15.61
C LEU A 130 -4.63 6.01 16.83
N ASN A 131 -5.67 5.66 17.58
CA ASN A 131 -5.61 4.89 18.81
C ASN A 131 -6.70 3.81 18.85
N THR A 132 -6.54 2.85 19.77
CA THR A 132 -7.53 1.80 20.01
C THR A 132 -8.91 2.40 20.28
N GLY A 133 -9.91 1.98 19.49
CA GLY A 133 -11.31 2.39 19.69
C GLY A 133 -11.73 3.68 18.99
N ASP A 134 -10.81 4.37 18.31
CA ASP A 134 -11.16 5.49 17.43
C ASP A 134 -12.16 5.04 16.36
N LYS A 135 -12.99 5.97 15.87
CA LYS A 135 -13.88 5.69 14.74
C LYS A 135 -13.18 6.11 13.45
N PRO A 136 -12.87 5.19 12.54
CA PRO A 136 -12.19 5.54 11.31
C PRO A 136 -13.13 6.32 10.38
N GLY A 137 -12.59 7.38 9.75
CA GLY A 137 -13.30 8.18 8.74
C GLY A 137 -13.31 7.55 7.34
N VAL A 138 -12.39 6.61 7.08
CA VAL A 138 -12.31 5.83 5.83
C VAL A 138 -12.68 4.39 6.14
N GLU A 139 -13.56 3.79 5.36
CA GLU A 139 -14.01 2.43 5.59
C GLU A 139 -12.94 1.40 5.18
N SER A 140 -12.79 0.33 5.98
CA SER A 140 -11.83 -0.73 5.70
C SER A 140 -12.29 -1.66 4.59
N ILE A 141 -11.33 -2.27 3.88
CA ILE A 141 -11.62 -3.28 2.87
C ILE A 141 -12.37 -4.49 3.44
N LEU A 142 -12.15 -4.84 4.72
CA LEU A 142 -12.85 -5.93 5.39
C LEU A 142 -14.36 -5.66 5.47
N ASN A 143 -14.75 -4.46 5.92
CA ASN A 143 -16.15 -4.07 6.01
C ASN A 143 -16.80 -4.00 4.61
N LEU A 144 -16.07 -3.49 3.62
CA LEU A 144 -16.56 -3.42 2.24
C LEU A 144 -16.79 -4.82 1.63
N MET A 145 -15.93 -5.79 1.92
CA MET A 145 -16.12 -7.19 1.50
C MET A 145 -17.35 -7.80 2.17
N GLN A 146 -17.52 -7.58 3.47
CA GLN A 146 -18.66 -8.12 4.20
C GLN A 146 -19.99 -7.52 3.72
N LYS A 147 -20.02 -6.24 3.39
CA LYS A 147 -21.18 -5.57 2.76
C LYS A 147 -21.55 -6.17 1.40
N ARG A 148 -20.60 -6.79 0.70
CA ARG A 148 -20.84 -7.53 -0.56
C ARG A 148 -21.29 -8.99 -0.35
N GLY A 149 -21.42 -9.44 0.90
CA GLY A 149 -21.82 -10.80 1.24
C GLY A 149 -20.67 -11.80 1.37
N ASN A 150 -19.41 -11.33 1.32
CA ASN A 150 -18.25 -12.20 1.56
C ASN A 150 -17.95 -12.28 3.06
N ASP A 151 -17.94 -13.49 3.62
CA ASP A 151 -17.61 -13.67 5.04
C ASP A 151 -16.15 -13.27 5.29
N THR A 152 -15.93 -12.39 6.28
CA THR A 152 -14.60 -11.91 6.68
C THR A 152 -14.30 -12.29 8.12
N LEU A 153 -13.03 -12.61 8.39
CA LEU A 153 -12.50 -12.99 9.71
C LEU A 153 -11.32 -12.09 10.07
N LEU A 154 -11.38 -11.46 11.24
CA LEU A 154 -10.26 -10.70 11.82
C LEU A 154 -9.81 -11.33 13.13
N ILE A 155 -8.56 -11.77 13.21
CA ILE A 155 -7.95 -12.24 14.45
C ILE A 155 -6.74 -11.36 14.76
N ASP A 156 -6.85 -10.59 15.83
CA ASP A 156 -5.89 -9.57 16.23
C ASP A 156 -5.30 -9.91 17.60
N GLY A 157 -4.00 -10.24 17.61
CA GLY A 157 -3.24 -10.49 18.83
C GLY A 157 -2.63 -9.24 19.48
N THR A 158 -2.85 -8.05 18.90
CA THR A 158 -2.36 -6.77 19.43
C THR A 158 -3.35 -6.11 20.39
N GLY A 159 -4.65 -6.38 20.20
CA GLY A 159 -5.76 -5.71 20.88
C GLY A 159 -6.05 -4.29 20.39
N GLU A 160 -5.36 -3.81 19.35
CA GLU A 160 -5.47 -2.44 18.85
C GLU A 160 -6.70 -2.22 17.98
N LEU A 161 -7.26 -3.28 17.37
CA LEU A 161 -8.29 -3.16 16.34
C LEU A 161 -9.73 -3.21 16.86
N LYS A 162 -9.95 -3.05 18.17
CA LYS A 162 -11.30 -3.10 18.78
C LYS A 162 -12.29 -2.10 18.16
N GLY A 163 -11.83 -0.97 17.63
CA GLY A 163 -12.70 0.00 16.94
C GLY A 163 -13.13 -0.43 15.53
N LEU A 164 -12.32 -1.28 14.87
CA LEU A 164 -12.58 -1.79 13.51
C LEU A 164 -13.62 -2.92 13.50
N THR A 165 -13.86 -3.58 14.62
CA THR A 165 -14.78 -4.72 14.74
C THR A 165 -16.26 -4.34 14.60
N SER A 166 -16.57 -3.04 14.69
CA SER A 166 -17.91 -2.50 14.48
C SER A 166 -18.37 -2.68 13.04
N GLY A 167 -18.96 -3.84 12.75
CA GLY A 167 -19.43 -4.22 11.41
C GLY A 167 -18.92 -5.58 10.94
N LEU A 168 -17.93 -6.18 11.62
CA LEU A 168 -17.41 -7.51 11.27
C LEU A 168 -18.22 -8.62 11.95
N LYS A 169 -18.54 -9.67 11.20
CA LYS A 169 -19.30 -10.84 11.66
C LYS A 169 -18.44 -11.75 12.52
N TYR A 170 -17.20 -11.96 12.13
CA TYR A 170 -16.25 -12.79 12.84
C TYR A 170 -15.00 -11.99 13.18
N PHE A 171 -14.81 -11.73 14.47
CA PHE A 171 -13.63 -11.04 14.95
C PHE A 171 -13.19 -11.56 16.32
N TYR A 172 -11.89 -11.44 16.57
CA TYR A 172 -11.24 -11.61 17.85
C TYR A 172 -10.14 -10.55 17.93
N SER A 173 -10.15 -9.72 18.97
CA SER A 173 -9.11 -8.69 19.17
C SER A 173 -8.80 -8.61 20.65
N GLU A 174 -7.68 -9.21 21.04
CA GLU A 174 -7.16 -9.15 22.41
C GLU A 174 -5.64 -9.04 22.38
N ASN A 175 -5.08 -8.43 23.42
CA ASN A 175 -3.63 -8.40 23.58
C ASN A 175 -3.15 -9.76 24.10
N VAL A 176 -2.62 -10.59 23.20
CA VAL A 176 -2.22 -11.97 23.49
C VAL A 176 -0.69 -12.07 23.54
N GLU A 177 -0.16 -12.63 24.63
CA GLU A 177 1.29 -12.79 24.79
C GLU A 177 1.87 -13.90 23.92
N ASP A 178 1.10 -14.93 23.59
CA ASP A 178 1.58 -16.06 22.81
C ASP A 178 0.88 -16.13 21.44
N ASP A 179 1.67 -15.85 20.40
CA ASP A 179 1.24 -15.92 18.99
C ASP A 179 0.75 -17.33 18.59
N SER A 180 1.14 -18.37 19.33
CA SER A 180 0.67 -19.74 19.09
C SER A 180 -0.85 -19.89 19.28
N LYS A 181 -1.43 -19.17 20.25
CA LYS A 181 -2.87 -19.16 20.54
C LYS A 181 -3.66 -18.46 19.45
N ILE A 182 -3.11 -17.35 18.94
CA ILE A 182 -3.68 -16.61 17.80
C ILE A 182 -3.72 -17.49 16.56
N THR A 183 -2.63 -18.22 16.31
CA THR A 183 -2.51 -19.13 15.16
C THR A 183 -3.46 -20.33 15.27
N GLU A 184 -3.57 -20.93 16.46
CA GLU A 184 -4.51 -22.02 16.71
C GLU A 184 -5.96 -21.58 16.52
N LEU A 185 -6.32 -20.41 17.04
CA LEU A 185 -7.63 -19.81 16.82
C LEU A 185 -7.88 -19.55 15.33
N ALA A 186 -6.90 -19.02 14.61
CA ALA A 186 -7.01 -18.79 13.17
C ALA A 186 -7.28 -20.08 12.39
N ILE A 187 -6.49 -21.13 12.63
CA ILE A 187 -6.67 -22.43 11.98
C ILE A 187 -8.08 -23.00 12.25
N LYS A 188 -8.54 -22.92 13.50
CA LYS A 188 -9.88 -23.39 13.89
C LYS A 188 -10.98 -22.61 13.15
N GLU A 189 -10.96 -21.29 13.25
CA GLU A 189 -11.99 -20.41 12.70
C GLU A 189 -12.02 -20.46 11.17
N ILE A 190 -10.87 -20.55 10.52
CA ILE A 190 -10.78 -20.72 9.05
C ILE A 190 -11.39 -22.06 8.63
N SER A 191 -11.10 -23.15 9.37
CA SER A 191 -11.66 -24.48 9.07
C SER A 191 -13.18 -24.55 9.25
N GLU A 192 -13.69 -23.97 10.33
CA GLU A 192 -15.11 -24.02 10.69
C GLU A 192 -15.95 -23.09 9.81
N LYS A 193 -15.48 -21.87 9.56
CA LYS A 193 -16.28 -20.80 8.93
C LYS A 193 -15.98 -20.60 7.46
N LYS A 194 -14.81 -21.01 6.97
CA LYS A 194 -14.34 -20.83 5.58
C LYS A 194 -14.56 -19.40 5.05
N PRO A 195 -14.09 -18.38 5.77
CA PRO A 195 -14.23 -16.98 5.36
C PRO A 195 -13.48 -16.73 4.04
N PHE A 196 -14.06 -15.90 3.18
CA PHE A 196 -13.43 -15.46 1.94
C PHE A 196 -12.20 -14.58 2.22
N PHE A 197 -12.24 -13.75 3.26
CA PHE A 197 -11.09 -12.90 3.64
C PHE A 197 -10.75 -13.06 5.12
N SER A 198 -9.55 -13.58 5.40
CA SER A 198 -9.01 -13.75 6.74
C SER A 198 -7.83 -12.81 7.00
N VAL A 199 -7.79 -12.24 8.20
CA VAL A 199 -6.68 -11.44 8.69
C VAL A 199 -6.18 -12.04 10.00
N MET A 200 -4.87 -12.22 10.10
CA MET A 200 -4.20 -12.62 11.34
C MET A 200 -3.11 -11.61 11.69
N VAL A 201 -3.17 -11.04 12.88
CA VAL A 201 -2.17 -10.09 13.40
C VAL A 201 -1.38 -10.74 14.53
N LEU A 202 -0.07 -10.93 14.32
CA LEU A 202 0.87 -11.46 15.32
C LEU A 202 1.59 -10.30 16.01
N SER A 203 1.74 -10.36 17.34
CA SER A 203 2.29 -9.24 18.15
C SER A 203 3.66 -9.55 18.77
N GLY A 204 4.12 -10.80 18.70
CA GLY A 204 5.35 -11.27 19.31
C GLY A 204 6.59 -10.44 18.96
N PRO A 205 6.91 -10.23 17.66
CA PRO A 205 8.11 -9.48 17.27
C PRO A 205 8.12 -8.04 17.78
N TYR A 206 7.01 -7.30 17.67
CA TYR A 206 6.91 -5.94 18.18
C TYR A 206 7.19 -5.87 19.69
N ARG A 207 6.60 -6.78 20.47
CA ARG A 207 6.81 -6.82 21.93
C ARG A 207 8.26 -7.09 22.29
N ALA A 208 8.89 -8.04 21.61
CA ALA A 208 10.32 -8.33 21.80
C ALA A 208 11.19 -7.12 21.41
N MET A 209 10.87 -6.46 20.30
CA MET A 209 11.55 -5.26 19.82
C MET A 209 11.50 -4.12 20.85
N VAL A 210 10.31 -3.82 21.40
CA VAL A 210 10.17 -2.78 22.44
C VAL A 210 10.89 -3.14 23.73
N ARG A 211 10.88 -4.43 24.11
CA ARG A 211 11.52 -4.90 25.36
C ARG A 211 13.04 -4.89 25.29
N SER A 212 13.61 -5.24 24.13
CA SER A 212 15.03 -5.64 24.03
C SER A 212 15.82 -4.91 22.94
N GLY A 213 15.17 -4.16 22.06
CA GLY A 213 15.77 -3.44 20.94
C GLY A 213 15.71 -4.20 19.60
N GLU A 214 15.91 -3.47 18.50
CA GLU A 214 15.73 -3.95 17.12
C GLU A 214 16.85 -4.89 16.62
N ASP A 215 18.02 -4.87 17.25
CA ASP A 215 19.15 -5.74 16.91
C ASP A 215 19.40 -6.84 17.96
N SER A 216 18.47 -7.00 18.91
CA SER A 216 18.64 -7.95 19.99
C SER A 216 18.44 -9.39 19.50
N ARG A 217 19.15 -10.33 20.13
CA ARG A 217 18.93 -11.76 19.89
C ARG A 217 17.49 -12.18 20.18
N GLU A 218 16.89 -11.61 21.23
CA GLU A 218 15.52 -11.90 21.65
C GLU A 218 14.49 -11.48 20.59
N TYR A 219 14.69 -10.32 19.95
CA TYR A 219 13.87 -9.88 18.83
C TYR A 219 14.02 -10.78 17.61
N LEU A 220 15.24 -11.16 17.23
CA LEU A 220 15.47 -12.09 16.12
C LEU A 220 14.85 -13.48 16.40
N GLU A 221 14.92 -13.97 17.63
CA GLU A 221 14.24 -15.19 18.05
C GLU A 221 12.71 -15.05 17.95
N ALA A 222 12.13 -13.91 18.35
CA ALA A 222 10.70 -13.65 18.20
C ALA A 222 10.26 -13.60 16.72
N VAL A 223 11.09 -13.03 15.83
CA VAL A 223 10.85 -13.08 14.38
C VAL A 223 10.88 -14.52 13.85
N ALA A 224 11.80 -15.37 14.34
CA ALA A 224 11.82 -16.79 13.98
C ALA A 224 10.57 -17.53 14.48
N GLN A 225 10.09 -17.21 15.69
CA GLN A 225 8.84 -17.79 16.21
C GLN A 225 7.61 -17.36 15.40
N ALA A 226 7.55 -16.10 14.96
CA ALA A 226 6.50 -15.63 14.07
C ALA A 226 6.53 -16.36 12.70
N ASP A 227 7.72 -16.61 12.14
CA ASP A 227 7.85 -17.42 10.91
C ASP A 227 7.34 -18.86 11.10
N ILE A 228 7.59 -19.48 12.27
CA ILE A 228 7.05 -20.80 12.61
C ILE A 228 5.52 -20.76 12.64
N GLN A 229 4.92 -19.73 13.23
CA GLN A 229 3.46 -19.58 13.25
C GLN A 229 2.87 -19.40 11.84
N VAL A 230 3.51 -18.58 11.00
CA VAL A 230 3.17 -18.48 9.57
C VAL A 230 3.26 -19.85 8.92
N GLY A 231 4.34 -20.59 9.13
CA GLY A 231 4.52 -21.94 8.61
C GLY A 231 3.42 -22.93 9.01
N ARG A 232 2.94 -22.88 10.26
CA ARG A 232 1.81 -23.71 10.73
C ARG A 232 0.53 -23.42 9.94
N LEU A 233 0.24 -22.15 9.69
CA LEU A 233 -0.93 -21.74 8.90
C LEU A 233 -0.78 -22.15 7.43
N LEU A 234 0.40 -21.95 6.83
CA LEU A 234 0.67 -22.40 5.46
C LEU A 234 0.55 -23.92 5.33
N GLY A 235 1.08 -24.68 6.31
CA GLY A 235 0.97 -26.13 6.36
C GLY A 235 -0.49 -26.59 6.42
N HIS A 236 -1.33 -25.88 7.17
CA HIS A 236 -2.77 -26.14 7.19
C HIS A 236 -3.44 -25.90 5.83
N LEU A 237 -3.12 -24.78 5.15
CA LEU A 237 -3.63 -24.51 3.80
C LEU A 237 -3.19 -25.56 2.77
N HIS A 238 -1.95 -26.08 2.90
CA HIS A 238 -1.46 -27.16 2.06
C HIS A 238 -2.22 -28.47 2.30
N GLN A 239 -2.46 -28.84 3.57
CA GLN A 239 -3.22 -30.05 3.92
C GLN A 239 -4.65 -30.02 3.39
N GLN A 240 -5.27 -28.84 3.33
CA GLN A 240 -6.63 -28.67 2.79
C GLN A 240 -6.67 -28.46 1.27
N GLY A 241 -5.51 -28.41 0.60
CA GLY A 241 -5.44 -28.12 -0.85
C GLY A 241 -5.78 -26.67 -1.22
N LEU A 242 -5.98 -25.78 -0.24
CA LEU A 242 -6.37 -24.38 -0.46
C LEU A 242 -5.18 -23.47 -0.78
N TYR A 243 -3.94 -23.93 -0.53
CA TYR A 243 -2.77 -23.08 -0.68
C TYR A 243 -2.67 -22.45 -2.07
N GLN A 244 -2.92 -23.20 -3.14
CA GLN A 244 -2.81 -22.69 -4.52
C GLN A 244 -3.85 -21.61 -4.83
N ASP A 245 -5.07 -21.76 -4.32
CA ASP A 245 -6.20 -20.86 -4.58
C ASP A 245 -6.32 -19.72 -3.56
N THR A 246 -5.33 -19.59 -2.66
CA THR A 246 -5.27 -18.55 -1.64
C THR A 246 -4.31 -17.44 -2.04
N LEU A 247 -4.79 -16.20 -2.05
CA LEU A 247 -3.97 -14.99 -2.08
C LEU A 247 -3.43 -14.72 -0.68
N ILE A 248 -2.11 -14.82 -0.50
CA ILE A 248 -1.42 -14.63 0.77
C ILE A 248 -0.62 -13.33 0.72
N VAL A 249 -0.88 -12.44 1.67
CA VAL A 249 -0.13 -11.20 1.87
C VAL A 249 0.53 -11.25 3.23
N VAL A 250 1.83 -10.98 3.32
CA VAL A 250 2.58 -10.87 4.57
C VAL A 250 3.22 -9.49 4.65
N CYS A 251 2.99 -8.77 5.74
CA CYS A 251 3.58 -7.45 5.94
C CYS A 251 3.89 -7.14 7.41
N GLY A 252 4.79 -6.18 7.61
CA GLY A 252 5.07 -5.59 8.92
C GLY A 252 4.44 -4.20 9.10
N THR A 253 4.62 -3.61 10.28
CA THR A 253 3.89 -2.42 10.74
C THR A 253 4.78 -1.26 11.18
N VAL A 254 6.10 -1.47 11.31
CA VAL A 254 7.04 -0.47 11.86
C VAL A 254 8.37 -0.47 11.12
N GLY A 255 9.06 0.67 11.15
CA GLY A 255 10.40 0.84 10.57
C GLY A 255 10.39 0.66 9.05
N ALA A 256 11.23 -0.26 8.55
CA ALA A 256 11.27 -0.68 7.15
C ALA A 256 10.72 -2.12 6.98
N PRO A 257 9.39 -2.31 7.14
CA PRO A 257 8.80 -3.63 7.11
C PRO A 257 8.86 -4.26 5.71
N PRO A 258 8.86 -5.60 5.61
CA PRO A 258 8.72 -6.27 4.34
C PRO A 258 7.26 -6.22 3.88
N LEU A 259 7.04 -6.33 2.57
CA LEU A 259 5.75 -6.70 1.98
C LEU A 259 5.99 -7.84 0.98
N ILE A 260 5.28 -8.94 1.19
CA ILE A 260 5.34 -10.15 0.38
C ILE A 260 3.92 -10.49 -0.03
N ILE A 261 3.71 -10.76 -1.32
CA ILE A 261 2.40 -11.09 -1.87
C ILE A 261 2.53 -12.32 -2.76
N ARG A 262 1.71 -13.33 -2.52
CA ARG A 262 1.68 -14.56 -3.31
C ARG A 262 0.24 -14.90 -3.66
N GLY A 263 -0.08 -15.02 -4.95
CA GLY A 263 -1.39 -15.43 -5.43
C GLY A 263 -1.41 -15.56 -6.94
N ASN A 264 -2.47 -16.14 -7.49
CA ASN A 264 -2.57 -16.44 -8.93
C ASN A 264 -2.59 -15.17 -9.79
N GLU A 265 -3.07 -14.06 -9.23
CA GLU A 265 -3.15 -12.77 -9.89
C GLU A 265 -1.83 -12.01 -9.87
N PHE A 266 -0.83 -12.47 -9.13
CA PHE A 266 0.46 -11.81 -8.95
C PHE A 266 1.57 -12.54 -9.72
N SER A 267 2.63 -11.80 -10.03
CA SER A 267 3.84 -12.36 -10.63
C SER A 267 4.59 -13.24 -9.60
N THR A 268 5.40 -14.18 -10.08
CA THR A 268 6.19 -15.08 -9.23
C THR A 268 7.68 -14.73 -9.32
N GLY A 269 8.41 -14.84 -8.20
CA GLY A 269 9.85 -14.59 -8.14
C GLY A 269 10.28 -13.17 -8.50
N LYS A 270 9.39 -12.17 -8.35
CA LYS A 270 9.64 -10.79 -8.79
C LYS A 270 9.89 -9.87 -7.59
N SER A 271 10.92 -9.03 -7.68
CA SER A 271 11.07 -7.88 -6.79
C SER A 271 10.43 -6.65 -7.42
N VAL A 272 9.63 -5.91 -6.64
CA VAL A 272 9.01 -4.65 -7.08
C VAL A 272 9.59 -3.47 -6.30
N PRO A 273 9.63 -2.27 -6.90
CA PRO A 273 10.19 -1.08 -6.27
C PRO A 273 9.37 -0.64 -5.05
N VAL A 274 9.78 0.48 -4.45
CA VAL A 274 9.16 1.05 -3.25
C VAL A 274 7.64 1.15 -3.36
N VAL A 275 6.95 0.72 -2.31
CA VAL A 275 5.51 0.85 -2.11
C VAL A 275 5.23 1.43 -0.73
N SER A 276 3.97 1.72 -0.44
CA SER A 276 3.49 2.13 0.88
C SER A 276 2.50 1.12 1.45
N ASN A 277 2.37 1.03 2.77
CA ASN A 277 1.46 0.07 3.43
C ASN A 277 -0.01 0.28 3.04
N ASN A 278 -0.40 1.51 2.73
CA ASN A 278 -1.72 1.87 2.21
C ASN A 278 -1.97 1.43 0.75
N ASP A 279 -1.00 0.85 0.04
CA ASP A 279 -1.20 0.33 -1.33
C ASP A 279 -1.87 -1.06 -1.35
N ILE A 280 -1.90 -1.75 -0.20
CA ILE A 280 -2.43 -3.12 -0.06
C ILE A 280 -3.96 -3.13 -0.30
N ALA A 281 -4.73 -2.34 0.46
CA ALA A 281 -6.18 -2.33 0.35
C ALA A 281 -6.71 -1.91 -1.05
N PRO A 282 -6.20 -0.85 -1.71
CA PRO A 282 -6.59 -0.50 -3.07
C PRO A 282 -6.30 -1.62 -4.08
N THR A 283 -5.18 -2.33 -3.91
CA THR A 283 -4.83 -3.48 -4.76
C THR A 283 -5.82 -4.62 -4.58
N LEU A 284 -6.16 -4.98 -3.34
CA LEU A 284 -7.18 -6.00 -3.05
C LEU A 284 -8.57 -5.56 -3.55
N ALA A 285 -8.91 -4.28 -3.38
CA ALA A 285 -10.16 -3.72 -3.84
C ALA A 285 -10.29 -3.80 -5.36
N TYR A 286 -9.22 -3.45 -6.10
CA TYR A 286 -9.18 -3.58 -7.56
C TYR A 286 -9.43 -5.02 -8.01
N LEU A 287 -8.74 -6.01 -7.41
CA LEU A 287 -8.92 -7.43 -7.75
C LEU A 287 -10.34 -7.94 -7.48
N GLN A 288 -11.03 -7.37 -6.49
CA GLN A 288 -12.39 -7.74 -6.13
C GLN A 288 -13.46 -6.81 -6.74
N GLY A 289 -13.05 -5.87 -7.61
CA GLY A 289 -13.94 -4.89 -8.24
C GLY A 289 -14.65 -3.98 -7.23
N ILE A 290 -14.04 -3.68 -6.09
CA ILE A 290 -14.54 -2.77 -5.05
C ILE A 290 -14.02 -1.37 -5.32
N ASN A 291 -14.92 -0.38 -5.27
CA ASN A 291 -14.52 1.02 -5.29
C ASN A 291 -14.40 1.54 -3.86
N MET A 292 -13.20 1.99 -3.48
CA MET A 292 -12.94 2.58 -2.17
C MET A 292 -12.92 4.11 -2.27
N SER A 293 -13.51 4.78 -1.28
CA SER A 293 -13.50 6.25 -1.18
C SER A 293 -12.52 6.72 -0.11
N GLY A 294 -11.92 7.89 -0.27
CA GLY A 294 -10.98 8.44 0.71
C GLY A 294 -9.61 7.76 0.77
N ILE A 295 -9.25 6.97 -0.26
CA ILE A 295 -7.94 6.33 -0.36
C ILE A 295 -6.89 7.26 -0.95
N ASN A 296 -5.64 7.02 -0.60
CA ASN A 296 -4.47 7.68 -1.19
C ASN A 296 -3.38 6.68 -1.63
N GLY A 297 -3.49 5.42 -1.21
CA GLY A 297 -2.67 4.33 -1.75
C GLY A 297 -2.96 4.04 -3.22
N LEU A 298 -1.98 3.45 -3.88
CA LEU A 298 -1.98 3.12 -5.29
C LEU A 298 -2.17 1.62 -5.49
N VAL A 299 -2.68 1.24 -6.65
CA VAL A 299 -2.73 -0.17 -7.03
C VAL A 299 -1.33 -0.63 -7.42
N LEU A 300 -0.92 -1.80 -6.92
CA LEU A 300 0.38 -2.39 -7.21
C LEU A 300 0.44 -3.02 -8.61
N TRP A 301 0.26 -2.22 -9.66
CA TRP A 301 0.20 -2.67 -11.06
C TRP A 301 1.39 -3.54 -11.48
N ASP A 302 2.60 -3.20 -11.02
CA ASP A 302 3.84 -3.92 -11.30
C ASP A 302 3.88 -5.35 -10.75
N SER A 303 3.12 -5.59 -9.69
CA SER A 303 3.08 -6.88 -9.00
C SER A 303 2.11 -7.85 -9.67
N LEU A 304 1.15 -7.34 -10.44
CA LEU A 304 0.10 -8.13 -11.07
C LEU A 304 0.61 -8.85 -12.31
N ARG A 305 0.10 -10.07 -12.53
CA ARG A 305 0.37 -10.87 -13.73
C ARG A 305 -0.52 -10.38 -14.90
N PRO A 306 0.04 -10.11 -16.09
CA PRO A 306 -0.76 -9.80 -17.28
C PRO A 306 -1.78 -10.90 -17.59
N GLY A 307 -2.95 -10.53 -18.07
CA GLY A 307 -4.00 -11.48 -18.44
C GLY A 307 -4.95 -10.92 -19.50
N PRO A 308 -5.91 -11.73 -19.99
CA PRO A 308 -6.77 -11.36 -21.13
C PRO A 308 -7.53 -10.05 -20.95
N GLY A 309 -7.95 -9.73 -19.70
CA GLY A 309 -8.64 -8.49 -19.36
C GLY A 309 -7.73 -7.37 -18.81
N ARG A 310 -6.42 -7.59 -18.75
CA ARG A 310 -5.42 -6.66 -18.21
C ARG A 310 -4.07 -6.83 -18.91
N PRO A 311 -3.94 -6.36 -20.16
CA PRO A 311 -2.67 -6.44 -20.87
C PRO A 311 -1.61 -5.58 -20.17
N GLU A 312 -0.34 -5.95 -20.32
CA GLU A 312 0.78 -5.28 -19.66
C GLU A 312 0.83 -3.77 -19.98
N ILE A 313 0.59 -3.39 -21.24
CA ILE A 313 0.55 -2.00 -21.67
C ILE A 313 -0.50 -1.20 -20.90
N TYR A 314 -1.68 -1.78 -20.68
CA TYR A 314 -2.74 -1.12 -19.90
C TYR A 314 -2.31 -0.92 -18.45
N MET A 315 -1.71 -1.93 -17.82
CA MET A 315 -1.23 -1.84 -16.44
C MET A 315 -0.14 -0.76 -16.29
N LEU A 316 0.78 -0.67 -17.25
CA LEU A 316 1.79 0.39 -17.28
C LEU A 316 1.17 1.78 -17.44
N GLN A 317 0.16 1.93 -18.31
CA GLN A 317 -0.56 3.20 -18.48
C GLN A 317 -1.30 3.61 -17.20
N GLN A 318 -1.99 2.68 -16.54
CA GLN A 318 -2.64 2.94 -15.25
C GLN A 318 -1.63 3.33 -14.18
N ARG A 319 -0.49 2.64 -14.13
CA ARG A 319 0.57 3.00 -13.18
C ARG A 319 1.13 4.39 -13.43
N VAL A 320 1.42 4.75 -14.67
CA VAL A 320 1.92 6.09 -15.02
C VAL A 320 0.92 7.17 -14.63
N LYS A 321 -0.37 6.91 -14.86
CA LYS A 321 -1.45 7.80 -14.43
C LYS A 321 -1.50 7.94 -12.91
N ASP A 322 -1.54 6.83 -12.18
CA ASP A 322 -1.59 6.82 -10.71
C ASP A 322 -0.38 7.51 -10.07
N LEU A 323 0.82 7.29 -10.62
CA LEU A 323 2.04 7.96 -10.18
C LEU A 323 2.02 9.45 -10.51
N SER A 324 1.48 9.85 -11.66
CA SER A 324 1.33 11.27 -12.02
C SER A 324 0.37 11.98 -11.08
N ASP A 325 -0.77 11.34 -10.77
CA ASP A 325 -1.76 11.85 -9.82
C ASP A 325 -1.17 11.94 -8.40
N ALA A 326 -0.42 10.92 -7.96
CA ALA A 326 0.29 10.93 -6.67
C ALA A 326 1.36 12.01 -6.60
N TYR A 327 2.16 12.17 -7.66
CA TYR A 327 3.21 13.17 -7.76
C TYR A 327 2.63 14.59 -7.72
N SER A 328 1.52 14.85 -8.42
CA SER A 328 0.83 16.14 -8.37
C SER A 328 0.38 16.47 -6.94
N ARG A 329 -0.24 15.50 -6.24
CA ARG A 329 -0.66 15.69 -4.83
C ARG A 329 0.53 15.99 -3.91
N ALA A 330 1.64 15.28 -4.09
CA ALA A 330 2.85 15.52 -3.32
C ALA A 330 3.43 16.93 -3.56
N MET A 331 3.40 17.42 -4.81
CA MET A 331 3.83 18.78 -5.16
C MET A 331 2.92 19.85 -4.53
N ASP A 332 1.61 19.65 -4.56
CA ASP A 332 0.65 20.57 -3.93
C ASP A 332 0.83 20.64 -2.41
N GLU A 333 1.06 19.50 -1.77
CA GLU A 333 1.35 19.43 -0.34
C GLU A 333 2.69 20.06 0.01
N ALA A 334 3.75 19.80 -0.76
CA ALA A 334 5.04 20.44 -0.58
C ALA A 334 4.93 21.97 -0.68
N GLY A 335 4.21 22.48 -1.68
CA GLY A 335 3.96 23.91 -1.82
C GLY A 335 3.16 24.49 -0.65
N ARG A 336 2.17 23.74 -0.14
CA ARG A 336 1.40 24.15 1.06
C ARG A 336 2.29 24.19 2.31
N LEU A 337 3.16 23.21 2.50
CA LEU A 337 4.08 23.15 3.63
C LEU A 337 5.10 24.28 3.58
N GLU A 338 5.63 24.61 2.39
CA GLU A 338 6.58 25.71 2.25
C GLU A 338 5.93 27.07 2.55
N ARG A 339 4.69 27.30 2.09
CA ARG A 339 3.93 28.51 2.47
C ARG A 339 3.73 28.63 3.98
N LYS A 340 3.41 27.52 4.66
CA LYS A 340 3.28 27.49 6.12
C LYS A 340 4.60 27.75 6.82
N ARG A 341 5.70 27.17 6.31
CA ARG A 341 7.04 27.38 6.85
C ARG A 341 7.44 28.86 6.78
N ILE A 342 7.22 29.51 5.63
CA ILE A 342 7.47 30.94 5.45
C ILE A 342 6.64 31.76 6.45
N ALA A 343 5.34 31.52 6.54
CA ALA A 343 4.47 32.23 7.47
C ALA A 343 4.92 32.10 8.94
N VAL A 344 5.33 30.90 9.36
CA VAL A 344 5.85 30.67 10.73
C VAL A 344 7.21 31.36 10.95
N GLN A 345 8.05 31.43 9.92
CA GLN A 345 9.32 32.18 10.01
C GLN A 345 9.10 33.68 10.15
N ASP A 346 8.13 34.23 9.42
CA ASP A 346 7.75 35.64 9.52
C ASP A 346 7.18 35.96 10.92
N GLU A 347 6.25 35.13 11.42
CA GLU A 347 5.69 35.27 12.76
C GLU A 347 6.79 35.20 13.84
N LYS A 348 7.73 34.27 13.70
CA LYS A 348 8.88 34.17 14.61
C LYS A 348 9.77 35.40 14.56
N ALA A 349 9.98 35.99 13.38
CA ALA A 349 10.78 37.20 13.22
C ALA A 349 10.10 38.40 13.91
N ASP A 350 8.79 38.53 13.76
CA ASP A 350 8.02 39.60 14.40
C ASP A 350 7.97 39.44 15.92
N LEU A 351 7.73 38.23 16.44
CA LEU A 351 7.84 37.94 17.88
C LEU A 351 9.23 38.27 18.44
N THR A 352 10.28 38.00 17.67
CA THR A 352 11.65 38.33 18.07
C THR A 352 11.85 39.85 18.15
N ARG A 353 11.34 40.61 17.17
CA ARG A 353 11.36 42.08 17.20
C ARG A 353 10.59 42.63 18.39
N GLU A 354 9.37 42.14 18.63
CA GLU A 354 8.57 42.53 19.78
C GLU A 354 9.30 42.27 21.09
N LYS A 355 9.89 41.08 21.25
CA LYS A 355 10.71 40.74 22.42
C LYS A 355 11.84 41.74 22.65
N TYR A 356 12.60 42.09 21.61
CA TYR A 356 13.66 43.11 21.74
C TYR A 356 13.11 44.48 22.15
N THR A 357 11.95 44.90 21.61
CA THR A 357 11.33 46.16 22.02
C THR A 357 10.86 46.15 23.47
N MET A 358 10.33 45.01 23.95
CA MET A 358 9.90 44.85 25.33
C MET A 358 11.10 44.86 26.29
N GLU A 359 12.17 44.13 25.96
CA GLU A 359 13.40 44.12 26.75
C GLU A 359 14.00 45.53 26.88
N ARG A 360 13.99 46.32 25.80
CA ARG A 360 14.42 47.71 25.84
C ARG A 360 13.55 48.56 26.77
N LYS A 361 12.22 48.47 26.64
CA LYS A 361 11.27 49.19 27.51
C LYS A 361 11.43 48.78 28.98
N MET A 362 11.72 47.51 29.26
CA MET A 362 12.01 47.04 30.61
C MET A 362 13.28 47.67 31.17
N LYS A 363 14.39 47.66 30.42
CA LYS A 363 15.63 48.33 30.83
C LYS A 363 15.44 49.82 31.10
N GLU A 364 14.68 50.52 30.26
CA GLU A 364 14.36 51.94 30.47
C GLU A 364 13.53 52.16 31.74
N ARG A 365 12.58 51.26 32.04
CA ARG A 365 11.80 51.29 33.29
C ARG A 365 12.66 50.98 34.52
N ASP A 366 13.53 49.99 34.45
CA ASP A 366 14.43 49.62 35.55
C ASP A 366 15.36 50.79 35.91
N GLN A 367 15.95 51.45 34.90
CA GLN A 367 16.74 52.66 35.11
C GLN A 367 15.94 53.78 35.77
N ARG A 368 14.66 53.94 35.40
CA ARG A 368 13.79 54.94 36.02
C ARG A 368 13.45 54.58 37.46
N ILE A 369 13.19 53.31 37.75
CA ILE A 369 12.96 52.79 39.10
C ILE A 369 14.21 53.03 39.96
N ASP A 370 15.40 52.77 39.45
CA ASP A 370 16.66 52.99 40.16
C ASP A 370 16.88 54.48 40.50
N ARG A 371 16.62 55.38 39.55
CA ARG A 371 16.69 56.83 39.80
C ARG A 371 15.69 57.29 40.85
N LEU A 372 14.45 56.78 40.79
CA LEU A 372 13.41 57.07 41.77
C LEU A 372 13.82 56.55 43.16
N ASN A 373 14.33 55.32 43.24
CA ASN A 373 14.81 54.72 44.48
C ASN A 373 15.98 55.49 45.09
N LEU A 374 16.92 55.96 44.27
CA LEU A 374 18.04 56.80 44.72
C LEU A 374 17.52 58.14 45.26
N THR A 375 16.58 58.78 44.56
CA THR A 375 15.95 60.03 45.00
C THR A 375 15.21 59.84 46.32
N VAL A 376 14.41 58.77 46.45
CA VAL A 376 13.73 58.42 47.70
C VAL A 376 14.73 58.16 48.83
N ARG A 377 15.84 57.48 48.56
CA ARG A 377 16.90 57.24 49.55
C ARG A 377 17.56 58.55 50.00
N LEU A 378 17.89 59.43 49.06
CA LEU A 378 18.45 60.75 49.36
C LEU A 378 17.47 61.59 50.19
N MET A 379 16.18 61.62 49.84
CA MET A 379 15.15 62.30 50.63
C MET A 379 15.04 61.73 52.04
N LYS A 380 15.08 60.39 52.21
CA LYS A 380 15.08 59.75 53.53
C LYS A 380 16.30 60.13 54.36
N VAL A 381 17.50 60.12 53.76
CA VAL A 381 18.75 60.55 54.44
C VAL A 381 18.67 62.02 54.81
N GLY A 382 18.23 62.88 53.90
CA GLY A 382 18.02 64.31 54.16
C GLY A 382 17.05 64.55 55.32
N PHE A 383 15.92 63.83 55.35
CA PHE A 383 14.96 63.88 56.45
C PHE A 383 15.60 63.51 57.80
N VAL A 384 16.37 62.41 57.86
CA VAL A 384 17.09 62.00 59.07
C VAL A 384 18.10 63.06 59.51
N ILE A 385 18.83 63.68 58.57
CA ILE A 385 19.78 64.76 58.87
C ILE A 385 19.04 65.99 59.44
N THR A 386 17.93 66.40 58.82
CA THR A 386 17.14 67.55 59.32
C THR A 386 16.55 67.29 60.70
N LEU A 387 16.08 66.06 60.96
CA LEU A 387 15.60 65.65 62.28
C LEU A 387 16.73 65.68 63.33
N ALA A 388 17.92 65.17 62.99
CA ALA A 388 19.08 65.22 63.86
C ALA A 388 19.50 66.66 64.17
N LEU A 389 19.55 67.55 63.16
CA LEU A 389 19.84 68.97 63.35
C LEU A 389 18.78 69.66 64.24
N PHE A 390 17.51 69.33 64.07
CA PHE A 390 16.42 69.83 64.91
C PHE A 390 16.57 69.38 66.38
N ILE A 391 16.89 68.11 66.61
CA ILE A 391 17.16 67.58 67.96
C ILE A 391 18.38 68.28 68.58
N ILE A 392 19.46 68.47 67.81
CA ILE A 392 20.65 69.20 68.28
C ILE A 392 20.31 70.65 68.63
N ALA A 393 19.53 71.33 67.79
CA ALA A 393 19.08 72.70 68.05
C ALA A 393 18.24 72.78 69.34
N LEU A 394 17.32 71.84 69.56
CA LEU A 394 16.55 71.74 70.80
C LEU A 394 17.45 71.47 72.02
N LEU A 395 18.45 70.60 71.91
CA LEU A 395 19.42 70.35 72.99
C LEU A 395 20.26 71.58 73.31
N VAL A 396 20.72 72.32 72.30
CA VAL A 396 21.45 73.59 72.48
C VAL A 396 20.54 74.62 73.16
N GLN A 397 19.31 74.78 72.68
CA GLN A 397 18.33 75.67 73.28
C GLN A 397 18.04 75.29 74.74
N PHE A 398 17.85 74.00 75.02
CA PHE A 398 17.68 73.48 76.39
C PHE A 398 18.90 73.78 77.25
N LYS A 399 20.13 73.61 76.73
CA LYS A 399 21.38 73.88 77.46
C LYS A 399 21.55 75.38 77.73
N VAL A 400 21.19 76.24 76.78
CA VAL A 400 21.19 77.71 76.92
C VAL A 400 20.14 78.16 77.94
N LEU A 401 18.91 77.62 77.85
CA LEU A 401 17.84 77.88 78.81
C LEU A 401 18.23 77.41 80.22
N LYS A 402 18.82 76.21 80.37
CA LYS A 402 19.35 75.68 81.64
C LYS A 402 20.45 76.56 82.23
N LYS A 403 21.30 77.17 81.41
CA LYS A 403 22.38 78.07 81.86
C LYS A 403 21.86 79.47 82.22
N ARG A 404 20.74 79.90 81.64
CA ARG A 404 20.16 81.25 81.80
C ARG A 404 19.05 81.31 82.85
N TYR A 405 18.36 80.20 83.10
CA TYR A 405 17.28 80.06 84.08
C TYR A 405 17.63 78.92 85.04
N LEU A 406 18.33 79.25 86.12
CA LEU A 406 18.63 78.32 87.21
C LEU A 406 17.44 78.34 88.17
N PHE A 407 16.39 77.59 87.85
CA PHE A 407 15.35 77.21 88.80
C PHE A 407 14.85 75.79 88.51
N PHE A 408 15.05 74.95 89.53
CA PHE A 408 14.58 73.58 89.76
C PHE A 408 15.48 72.40 89.30
N THR A 409 16.05 71.79 90.36
CA THR A 409 16.19 70.35 90.63
C THR A 409 15.49 69.39 89.70
#